data_AF-X6K4D2-F1
#
_entry.id   AF-X6K4D2-F1
#
_cell.length_a   1.000
_cell.length_b   1.000
_cell.length_c   1.000
_cell.angle_alpha   90.00
_cell.angle_beta   90.00
_cell.angle_gamma   90.00
#
_symmetry.space_group_name_H-M   'P 1'
#
loop_
_entity.id
_entity.type
_entity.pdbx_description
1 polymer ?
#
loop_
_entity_poly.entity_id
_entity_poly.type
_entity_poly.pdbx_seq_one_letter_code
_entity_poly.pdbx_strand_id
1 'polypeptide(L)'
;MTDKLNRFWPLIASVAFAAVLAANAAQSAATVKEANPASSSDRTAEQMFADAPDGVDPVVTGPVSASFKQRQQVAGCDSAVWPKIPTVCYPD
;
A
#
# COMPACT_ATOMS: atom_id res chain seq x y z
N MET A 1 13.74 45.34 27.84
CA MET A 1 14.71 44.96 26.78
C MET A 1 14.38 43.54 26.31
N THR A 2 13.11 43.27 25.97
CA THR A 2 12.57 41.90 25.82
C THR A 2 11.61 41.76 24.62
N ASP A 3 11.25 42.86 23.94
CA ASP A 3 10.33 42.83 22.80
C ASP A 3 10.94 42.27 21.52
N LYS A 4 12.24 42.48 21.29
CA LYS A 4 12.90 41.98 20.07
C LYS A 4 12.99 40.46 20.05
N LEU A 5 13.21 39.82 21.19
CA LEU A 5 13.34 38.36 21.27
C LEU A 5 12.00 37.65 21.03
N ASN A 6 10.89 38.24 21.50
CA ASN A 6 9.54 37.68 21.31
C ASN A 6 9.01 37.84 19.87
N ARG A 7 9.54 38.82 19.12
CA ARG A 7 9.19 39.03 17.70
C ARG A 7 9.75 37.94 16.78
N PHE A 8 10.93 37.40 17.09
CA PHE A 8 11.60 36.40 16.24
C PHE A 8 11.28 34.95 16.64
N TRP A 9 10.75 34.74 17.85
CA TRP A 9 10.31 33.44 18.33
C TRP A 9 9.38 32.68 17.35
N PRO A 10 8.32 33.27 16.78
CA PRO A 10 7.43 32.54 15.87
C PRO A 10 8.15 32.10 14.58
N LEU A 11 9.11 32.89 14.08
CA LEU A 11 9.88 32.55 12.89
C LEU A 11 10.83 31.37 13.15
N ILE A 12 11.49 31.37 14.31
CA ILE A 12 12.35 30.26 14.73
C ILE A 12 11.53 28.99 14.91
N ALA A 13 10.34 29.09 15.52
CA ALA A 13 9.43 27.96 15.69
C ALA A 13 8.95 27.38 14.34
N SER A 14 8.62 28.23 13.37
CA SER A 14 8.21 27.78 12.03
C SER A 14 9.33 27.06 11.28
N VAL A 15 10.56 27.56 11.35
CA VAL A 15 11.72 26.91 10.70
C VAL A 15 12.02 25.56 11.34
N ALA A 16 12.00 25.48 12.67
CA ALA A 16 12.19 24.21 13.38
C ALA A 16 11.09 23.20 13.01
N PHE A 17 9.83 23.63 12.92
CA PHE A 17 8.73 22.76 12.53
C PHE A 17 8.84 22.27 11.08
N ALA A 18 9.23 23.14 10.15
CA ALA A 18 9.47 22.77 8.75
C ALA A 18 10.63 21.76 8.61
N ALA A 19 11.70 21.92 9.39
CA ALA A 19 12.82 20.97 9.43
C ALA A 19 12.40 19.60 9.97
N VAL A 20 11.58 19.56 11.04
CA VAL A 20 11.02 18.32 11.59
C VAL A 20 10.07 17.64 10.61
N LEU A 21 9.23 18.40 9.89
CA LEU A 21 8.35 17.88 8.84
C LEU A 21 9.14 17.27 7.68
N ALA A 22 10.19 17.93 7.20
CA ALA A 22 11.03 17.41 6.11
C ALA A 22 11.79 16.15 6.51
N ALA A 23 12.26 16.04 7.76
CA ALA A 23 12.92 14.85 8.27
C ALA A 23 11.96 13.67 8.48
N ASN A 24 10.70 13.93 8.86
CA ASN A 24 9.69 12.89 9.10
C ASN A 24 8.79 12.58 7.89
N ALA A 25 8.91 13.33 6.78
CA ALA A 25 8.13 13.08 5.57
C ALA A 25 8.39 11.70 4.95
N ALA A 26 9.57 11.12 5.17
CA ALA A 26 9.89 9.76 4.69
C ALA A 26 9.10 8.64 5.41
N GLN A 27 8.49 8.94 6.57
CA GLN A 27 7.81 7.94 7.41
C GLN A 27 6.29 7.91 7.22
N SER A 28 5.74 8.84 6.42
CA SER A 28 4.32 8.87 6.05
C SER A 28 4.03 8.13 4.74
N ALA A 29 4.91 7.24 4.29
CA ALA A 29 4.47 6.04 3.60
C ALA A 29 4.20 5.03 4.71
N ALA A 30 2.96 5.02 5.19
CA ALA A 30 2.52 4.15 6.27
C ALA A 30 3.12 2.75 6.08
N THR A 31 3.86 2.36 7.11
CA THR A 31 4.40 1.03 7.36
C THR A 31 3.29 -0.01 7.26
N VAL A 32 2.96 -0.43 6.04
CA VAL A 32 2.39 -1.75 5.76
C VAL A 32 3.57 -2.69 5.58
N LYS A 33 4.39 -2.75 6.61
CA LYS A 33 5.39 -3.78 6.82
C LYS A 33 5.00 -4.37 8.17
N GLU A 34 4.70 -5.66 8.20
CA GLU A 34 4.35 -6.43 9.40
C GLU A 34 2.88 -6.45 9.85
N ALA A 35 1.96 -6.88 8.98
CA ALA A 35 0.79 -7.70 9.37
C ALA A 35 0.01 -8.22 8.14
N ASN A 36 0.71 -8.75 7.16
CA ASN A 36 0.20 -9.97 6.56
C ASN A 36 1.48 -10.75 6.23
N PRO A 37 1.75 -11.90 6.86
CA PRO A 37 2.48 -12.91 6.13
C PRO A 37 1.55 -13.21 4.97
N ALA A 38 1.67 -12.41 3.89
CA ALA A 38 1.13 -12.78 2.61
C ALA A 38 1.61 -14.20 2.49
N SER A 39 0.66 -15.11 2.59
CA SER A 39 0.89 -16.49 2.30
C SER A 39 1.26 -16.44 0.82
N SER A 40 2.53 -16.17 0.53
CA SER A 40 3.21 -16.73 -0.59
C SER A 40 3.29 -18.22 -0.28
N SER A 41 2.13 -18.86 -0.18
CA SER A 41 2.02 -20.17 -0.75
C SER A 41 2.53 -19.97 -2.16
N ASP A 42 3.68 -20.55 -2.50
CA ASP A 42 4.22 -20.65 -3.86
C ASP A 42 3.26 -21.38 -4.82
N ARG A 43 2.01 -21.56 -4.41
CA ARG A 43 0.90 -22.13 -5.13
C ARG A 43 0.45 -21.14 -6.20
N THR A 44 0.31 -21.65 -7.41
CA THR A 44 -0.28 -20.90 -8.51
C THR A 44 -1.79 -20.78 -8.33
N ALA A 45 -2.44 -19.88 -9.08
CA ALA A 45 -3.89 -19.75 -9.05
C ALA A 45 -4.61 -21.08 -9.36
N GLU A 46 -4.08 -21.91 -10.27
CA GLU A 46 -4.65 -23.25 -10.53
C GLU A 46 -4.64 -24.15 -9.30
N GLN A 47 -3.60 -24.04 -8.47
CA GLN A 47 -3.48 -24.87 -7.28
C GLN A 47 -4.34 -24.35 -6.12
N MET A 48 -4.74 -23.08 -6.15
CA MET A 48 -5.71 -22.50 -5.22
C MET A 48 -7.14 -22.88 -5.61
N PHE A 49 -7.44 -22.90 -6.91
CA PHE A 49 -8.78 -23.19 -7.45
C PHE A 49 -8.77 -24.46 -8.32
N ALA A 50 -8.30 -25.57 -7.76
CA ALA A 50 -8.16 -26.83 -8.49
C ALA A 50 -9.51 -27.47 -8.89
N ASP A 51 -10.60 -27.02 -8.25
CA ASP A 51 -11.99 -27.39 -8.54
C ASP A 51 -12.62 -26.55 -9.67
N ALA A 52 -11.93 -25.51 -10.15
CA ALA A 52 -12.36 -24.64 -11.23
C ALA A 52 -11.52 -24.87 -12.51
N PRO A 53 -11.86 -25.88 -13.35
CA PRO A 53 -11.09 -26.17 -14.56
C PRO A 53 -11.12 -25.03 -15.58
N ASP A 54 -12.21 -24.27 -15.62
CA ASP A 54 -12.39 -23.08 -16.47
C ASP A 54 -11.82 -21.80 -15.85
N GLY A 55 -11.33 -21.88 -14.61
CA GLY A 55 -10.68 -20.80 -13.91
C GLY A 55 -11.58 -19.86 -13.12
N VAL A 56 -10.94 -18.94 -12.42
CA VAL A 56 -11.58 -17.90 -11.60
C VAL A 56 -11.04 -16.54 -12.05
N ASP A 57 -11.94 -15.58 -12.23
CA ASP A 57 -11.58 -14.20 -12.54
C ASP A 57 -11.18 -13.47 -11.23
N PRO A 58 -10.02 -12.79 -11.18
CA PRO A 58 -9.62 -11.97 -10.03
C PRO A 58 -10.46 -10.70 -9.81
N VAL A 59 -11.46 -10.40 -10.66
CA VAL A 59 -12.37 -9.27 -10.49
C VAL A 59 -13.22 -9.42 -9.23
N VAL A 60 -13.03 -8.50 -8.29
CA VAL A 60 -13.83 -8.40 -7.07
C VAL A 60 -15.00 -7.44 -7.32
N THR A 61 -16.23 -7.95 -7.19
CA THR A 61 -17.47 -7.17 -7.38
C THR A 61 -17.86 -6.31 -6.17
N GLY A 62 -17.21 -6.53 -5.02
CA GLY A 62 -17.43 -5.78 -3.77
C GLY A 62 -16.44 -4.63 -3.54
N PRO A 63 -16.66 -3.80 -2.49
CA PRO A 63 -15.72 -2.75 -2.11
C PRO A 63 -14.40 -3.37 -1.64
N VAL A 64 -13.30 -2.91 -2.24
CA VAL A 64 -11.94 -3.28 -1.84
C VAL A 64 -11.18 -2.07 -1.33
N SER A 65 -10.20 -2.32 -0.46
CA SER A 65 -9.32 -1.27 0.07
C SER A 65 -8.46 -0.65 -1.04
N ALA A 66 -8.05 0.61 -0.85
CA ALA A 66 -7.17 1.30 -1.80
C ALA A 66 -5.82 0.59 -1.95
N SER A 67 -5.30 0.00 -0.86
CA SER A 67 -4.05 -0.75 -0.89
C SER A 67 -4.16 -2.04 -1.70
N PHE A 68 -5.30 -2.73 -1.69
CA PHE A 68 -5.54 -3.89 -2.55
C PHE A 68 -5.62 -3.49 -4.02
N LYS A 69 -6.35 -2.43 -4.36
CA LYS A 69 -6.39 -1.91 -5.75
C LYS A 69 -5.00 -1.56 -6.28
N GLN A 70 -4.16 -0.95 -5.43
CA GLN A 70 -2.78 -0.64 -5.81
C GLN A 70 -1.96 -1.92 -6.08
N ARG A 71 -2.12 -2.96 -5.26
CA ARG A 71 -1.45 -4.25 -5.51
C ARG A 71 -1.91 -4.88 -6.82
N GLN A 72 -3.21 -4.86 -7.10
CA GLN A 72 -3.75 -5.40 -8.34
C GLN A 72 -3.21 -4.68 -9.58
N GLN A 73 -3.09 -3.36 -9.53
CA GLN A 73 -2.51 -2.57 -10.63
C GLN A 73 -1.02 -2.86 -10.83
N VAL A 74 -0.24 -2.93 -9.74
CA VAL A 74 1.20 -3.25 -9.81
C VAL A 74 1.43 -4.67 -10.33
N ALA A 75 0.53 -5.61 -10.04
CA ALA A 75 0.59 -6.98 -10.51
C ALA A 75 -0.03 -7.19 -11.91
N GLY A 76 -0.62 -6.15 -12.53
CA GLY A 76 -1.23 -6.23 -13.86
C GLY A 76 -2.44 -7.16 -13.93
N CYS A 77 -3.22 -7.26 -12.84
CA CYS A 77 -4.33 -8.20 -12.71
C CYS A 77 -5.45 -7.98 -13.74
N ASP A 78 -5.57 -6.77 -14.30
CA ASP A 78 -6.53 -6.43 -15.35
C ASP A 78 -6.24 -7.12 -16.70
N SER A 79 -4.97 -7.47 -16.92
CA SER A 79 -4.49 -8.11 -18.15
C SER A 79 -4.14 -9.58 -17.97
N ALA A 80 -4.24 -10.08 -16.74
CA ALA A 80 -3.89 -11.45 -16.41
C ALA A 80 -4.94 -12.42 -16.95
N VAL A 81 -4.47 -13.51 -17.56
CA VAL A 81 -5.34 -14.52 -18.18
C VAL A 81 -5.13 -15.85 -17.48
N TRP A 82 -6.24 -16.52 -17.14
CA TRP A 82 -6.19 -17.86 -16.56
C TRP A 82 -5.37 -18.80 -17.47
N PRO A 83 -4.48 -19.64 -16.90
CA PRO A 83 -4.24 -19.81 -15.47
C PRO A 83 -3.14 -18.93 -14.87
N LYS A 84 -2.47 -18.10 -15.67
CA LYS A 84 -1.31 -17.30 -15.29
C LYS A 84 -1.70 -16.02 -14.56
N ILE A 85 -2.59 -16.14 -13.58
CA ILE A 85 -3.03 -15.03 -12.75
C ILE A 85 -2.21 -15.04 -11.47
N PRO A 86 -1.48 -13.95 -11.14
CA PRO A 86 -0.78 -13.84 -9.87
C PRO A 86 -1.75 -14.02 -8.69
N THR A 87 -1.35 -14.75 -7.65
CA THR A 87 -2.20 -14.99 -6.48
C THR A 87 -2.56 -13.71 -5.73
N VAL A 88 -1.70 -12.69 -5.79
CA VAL A 88 -1.95 -11.34 -5.25
C VAL A 88 -3.15 -10.61 -5.90
N CYS A 89 -3.63 -11.10 -7.04
CA CYS A 89 -4.83 -10.57 -7.68
C CYS A 89 -6.12 -10.97 -6.96
N TYR A 90 -6.07 -12.01 -6.12
CA TYR A 90 -7.18 -12.46 -5.31
C TYR A 90 -7.13 -11.80 -3.93
N PRO A 91 -8.29 -11.43 -3.36
CA PRO A 91 -8.35 -11.08 -1.96
C PRO A 91 -8.04 -12.30 -1.09
N ASP A 92 -7.40 -12.08 0.06
CA ASP A 92 -7.21 -13.10 1.10
C ASP A 92 -8.55 -13.52 1.72
#